data_AF-A0A6L3F1F8-F1
#
_entry.id   AF-A0A6L3F1F8-F1
#
_cell.length_a   1.000
_cell.length_b   1.000
_cell.length_c   1.000
_cell.angle_alpha   90.00
_cell.angle_beta   90.00
_cell.angle_gamma   90.00
#
_symmetry.space_group_name_H-M   'P 1'
#
loop_
_entity.id
_entity.type
_entity.pdbx_description
1 polymer ?
#
loop_
_entity_poly.entity_id
_entity_poly.type
_entity_poly.pdbx_seq_one_letter_code
_entity_poly.pdbx_strand_id
1 'polypeptide(L)'
;MQQLKIFNRTDADVNDLSNFYVFVTNSSTGFSSTDLTETRNDRSVTEYFFTGGVDSIAKAMNNIPATHIRIQLGGTGNLNLAEVEIIGASYIANQCDTLADMFYIFDTSGSMSWDFPGEFPSKIAAAKDAVITVNNAIAAAGGDSRVGFVTFTTNGTYTDYRERLNIDLDTIALTENIAGVNAIVENWQAVGGTPTGAAINEARRTMVNTWDPLRTPVVVLVSDGVPTVDQDGLYYADSHVQNVVIYGAPHTADYVENTGNWQSGWRYYSSNRAGYVVADTMREIQELKSSLPDVTVHSIAIGGNTNGGFNTEVLQYVADIGGGDYVPADNPTQLTDQLMAIFNSISCNPDS
;
A
#
# COMPACT_ATOMS: atom_id res chain seq x y z
N MET A 1 -9.09 -10.77 -21.54
CA MET A 1 -10.33 -11.04 -22.29
C MET A 1 -11.21 -11.93 -21.42
N GLN A 2 -12.50 -11.63 -21.32
CA GLN A 2 -13.49 -12.52 -20.68
C GLN A 2 -14.35 -13.17 -21.77
N GLN A 3 -14.53 -14.48 -21.70
CA GLN A 3 -15.28 -15.29 -22.66
C GLN A 3 -16.19 -16.24 -21.88
N LEU A 4 -17.47 -16.28 -22.25
CA LEU A 4 -18.44 -17.24 -21.75
C LEU A 4 -18.75 -18.22 -22.88
N LYS A 5 -18.60 -19.52 -22.63
CA LYS A 5 -19.05 -20.57 -23.54
C LYS A 5 -20.10 -21.44 -22.88
N ILE A 6 -21.17 -21.72 -23.62
CA ILE A 6 -22.25 -22.59 -23.18
C ILE A 6 -22.33 -23.77 -24.13
N PHE A 7 -22.25 -24.97 -23.57
CA PHE A 7 -22.27 -26.23 -24.32
C PHE A 7 -23.57 -26.98 -24.08
N ASN A 8 -24.17 -27.42 -25.18
CA ASN A 8 -25.34 -28.28 -25.14
C ASN A 8 -24.93 -29.74 -24.90
N ARG A 9 -25.89 -30.54 -24.42
CA ARG A 9 -25.76 -32.00 -24.38
C ARG A 9 -25.64 -32.56 -25.79
N THR A 10 -24.85 -33.61 -25.92
CA THR A 10 -24.61 -34.33 -27.19
C THR A 10 -25.36 -35.66 -27.26
N ASP A 11 -26.27 -35.93 -26.33
CA ASP A 11 -27.10 -37.14 -26.27
C ASP A 11 -28.56 -36.85 -26.69
N ALA A 12 -29.48 -37.77 -26.39
CA ALA A 12 -30.85 -37.75 -26.90
C ALA A 12 -31.67 -36.49 -26.55
N ASP A 13 -31.21 -35.69 -25.58
CA ASP A 13 -31.90 -34.54 -25.02
C ASP A 13 -31.40 -33.19 -25.59
N VAL A 14 -30.75 -33.18 -26.77
CA VAL A 14 -30.14 -31.98 -27.40
C VAL A 14 -31.12 -30.81 -27.60
N ASN A 15 -32.43 -31.04 -27.64
CA ASN A 15 -33.42 -29.97 -27.83
C ASN A 15 -33.76 -29.21 -26.54
N ASP A 16 -33.32 -29.71 -25.38
CA ASP A 16 -33.69 -29.15 -24.08
C ASP A 16 -32.98 -27.84 -23.75
N LEU A 17 -31.84 -27.56 -24.41
CA LEU A 17 -31.22 -26.22 -24.39
C LEU A 17 -31.68 -25.41 -25.61
N SER A 18 -32.93 -25.00 -25.58
CA SER A 18 -33.50 -24.10 -26.57
C SER A 18 -34.35 -23.02 -25.88
N ASN A 19 -34.45 -21.84 -26.50
CA ASN A 19 -35.24 -20.71 -25.99
C ASN A 19 -34.81 -20.29 -24.59
N PHE A 20 -33.55 -19.92 -24.41
CA PHE A 20 -33.00 -19.49 -23.13
C PHE A 20 -32.36 -18.11 -23.23
N TYR A 21 -32.29 -17.47 -22.07
CA TYR A 21 -31.62 -16.21 -21.83
C TYR A 21 -30.30 -16.44 -21.09
N VAL A 22 -29.33 -15.60 -21.41
CA VAL A 22 -28.16 -15.35 -20.58
C VAL A 22 -28.26 -13.91 -20.11
N PHE A 23 -28.44 -13.73 -18.82
CA PHE A 23 -28.43 -12.44 -18.15
C PHE A 23 -27.07 -12.20 -17.53
N VAL A 24 -26.59 -10.98 -17.62
CA VAL A 24 -25.33 -10.57 -17.00
C VAL A 24 -25.50 -9.24 -16.28
N THR A 25 -24.87 -9.07 -15.13
CA THR A 25 -24.84 -7.81 -14.40
C THR A 25 -23.48 -7.57 -13.76
N ASN A 26 -23.14 -6.30 -13.56
CA ASN A 26 -21.99 -5.83 -12.78
C ASN A 26 -22.37 -5.33 -11.39
N SER A 27 -23.63 -5.50 -10.98
CA SER A 27 -24.07 -5.17 -9.63
C SER A 27 -23.35 -6.03 -8.60
N SER A 28 -22.90 -5.41 -7.50
CA SER A 28 -22.26 -6.10 -6.38
C SER A 28 -23.21 -7.03 -5.64
N THR A 29 -24.52 -6.79 -5.70
CA THR A 29 -25.55 -7.62 -5.07
C THR A 29 -26.18 -8.67 -6.00
N GLY A 30 -25.69 -8.78 -7.25
CA GLY A 30 -26.24 -9.70 -8.24
C GLY A 30 -27.63 -9.33 -8.76
N PHE A 31 -28.44 -10.34 -9.11
CA PHE A 31 -29.78 -10.15 -9.67
C PHE A 31 -30.81 -9.86 -8.58
N SER A 32 -31.62 -8.83 -8.81
CA SER A 32 -32.65 -8.35 -7.87
C SER A 32 -33.90 -9.25 -7.81
N SER A 33 -34.11 -10.10 -8.82
CA SER A 33 -35.27 -10.99 -8.92
C SER A 33 -34.93 -12.30 -9.62
N THR A 34 -35.69 -13.35 -9.30
CA THR A 34 -35.71 -14.62 -10.05
C THR A 34 -36.81 -14.66 -11.11
N ASP A 35 -37.73 -13.69 -11.16
CA ASP A 35 -38.76 -13.64 -12.20
C ASP A 35 -38.15 -13.19 -13.54
N LEU A 36 -38.53 -13.87 -14.62
CA LEU A 36 -37.99 -13.59 -15.95
C LEU A 36 -38.36 -12.18 -16.43
N THR A 37 -39.62 -11.78 -16.23
CA THR A 37 -40.12 -10.49 -16.69
C THR A 37 -39.47 -9.36 -15.90
N GLU A 38 -39.34 -9.52 -14.59
CA GLU A 38 -38.65 -8.54 -13.73
C GLU A 38 -37.17 -8.41 -14.10
N THR A 39 -36.46 -9.53 -14.31
CA THR A 39 -35.03 -9.54 -14.69
C THR A 39 -34.80 -8.83 -16.04
N ARG A 40 -35.69 -9.04 -17.02
CA ARG A 40 -35.62 -8.38 -18.34
C ARG A 40 -35.92 -6.89 -18.31
N ASN A 41 -36.70 -6.45 -17.33
CA ASN A 41 -37.05 -5.04 -17.14
C ASN A 41 -36.02 -4.29 -16.28
N ASP A 42 -35.09 -5.00 -15.64
CA ASP A 42 -34.01 -4.41 -14.85
C ASP A 42 -32.96 -3.76 -15.77
N ARG A 43 -32.79 -2.44 -15.64
CA ARG A 43 -31.85 -1.67 -16.46
C ARG A 43 -30.38 -1.96 -16.16
N SER A 44 -30.09 -2.57 -15.01
CA SER A 44 -28.74 -2.96 -14.61
C SER A 44 -28.32 -4.33 -15.17
N VAL A 45 -29.23 -5.00 -15.87
CA VAL A 45 -29.02 -6.32 -16.48
C VAL A 45 -28.89 -6.17 -17.99
N THR A 46 -27.87 -6.82 -18.56
CA THR A 46 -27.76 -7.01 -20.00
C THR A 46 -28.28 -8.40 -20.36
N GLU A 47 -29.19 -8.49 -21.33
CA GLU A 47 -29.79 -9.74 -21.79
C GLU A 47 -29.21 -10.21 -23.13
N TYR A 48 -28.98 -11.52 -23.24
CA TYR A 48 -28.70 -12.21 -24.49
C TYR A 48 -29.70 -13.34 -24.66
N PHE A 49 -30.49 -13.31 -25.74
CA PHE A 49 -31.51 -14.31 -26.02
C PHE A 49 -31.09 -15.23 -27.15
N PHE A 50 -31.26 -16.54 -26.95
CA PHE A 50 -30.89 -17.57 -27.92
C PHE A 50 -32.12 -18.37 -28.34
N THR A 51 -32.48 -18.23 -29.62
CA THR A 51 -33.56 -18.98 -30.28
C THR A 51 -32.97 -20.15 -31.06
N GLY A 52 -33.46 -21.36 -30.79
CA GLY A 52 -32.98 -22.61 -31.41
C GLY A 52 -32.25 -23.52 -30.43
N GLY A 53 -32.25 -24.84 -30.71
CA GLY A 53 -31.36 -25.77 -30.03
C GLY A 53 -29.93 -25.35 -30.29
N VAL A 54 -29.12 -25.23 -29.25
CA VAL A 54 -27.69 -24.98 -29.43
C VAL A 54 -27.15 -26.21 -30.18
N ASP A 55 -26.80 -26.06 -31.45
CA ASP A 55 -26.10 -27.12 -32.20
C ASP A 55 -24.92 -27.62 -31.35
N SER A 56 -24.44 -28.85 -31.58
CA SER A 56 -23.37 -29.53 -30.81
C SER A 56 -22.05 -28.76 -30.55
N ILE A 57 -21.96 -27.47 -30.90
CA ILE A 57 -20.84 -26.56 -30.73
C ILE A 57 -21.22 -25.44 -29.75
N ALA A 58 -20.26 -25.09 -28.89
CA ALA A 58 -20.36 -24.04 -27.88
C ALA A 58 -20.88 -22.70 -28.44
N LYS A 59 -21.78 -22.03 -27.71
CA LYS A 59 -22.08 -20.62 -27.95
C LYS A 59 -21.11 -19.76 -27.17
N ALA A 60 -20.18 -19.12 -27.87
CA ALA A 60 -19.21 -18.19 -27.27
C ALA A 60 -19.71 -16.75 -27.28
N MET A 61 -19.62 -16.07 -26.15
CA MET A 61 -19.77 -14.63 -26.01
C MET A 61 -18.45 -14.05 -25.52
N ASN A 62 -17.93 -13.03 -26.20
CA ASN A 62 -16.64 -12.43 -25.91
C ASN A 62 -16.80 -11.03 -25.31
N ASN A 63 -15.88 -10.65 -24.43
CA ASN A 63 -15.85 -9.35 -23.75
C ASN A 63 -17.15 -9.04 -22.99
N ILE A 64 -17.64 -9.99 -22.21
CA ILE A 64 -18.73 -9.74 -21.26
C ILE A 64 -18.12 -9.23 -19.96
N PRO A 65 -18.16 -7.93 -19.63
CA PRO A 65 -17.87 -7.47 -18.27
C PRO A 65 -19.06 -7.83 -17.38
N ALA A 66 -18.92 -8.86 -16.55
CA ALA A 66 -19.98 -9.29 -15.63
C ALA A 66 -19.38 -9.79 -14.31
N THR A 67 -20.01 -9.44 -13.19
CA THR A 67 -19.76 -10.07 -11.88
C THR A 67 -20.68 -11.26 -11.65
N HIS A 68 -21.87 -11.24 -12.26
CA HIS A 68 -22.86 -12.32 -12.14
C HIS A 68 -23.43 -12.69 -13.51
N ILE A 69 -23.56 -14.00 -13.74
CA ILE A 69 -24.16 -14.58 -14.96
C ILE A 69 -25.31 -15.49 -14.52
N ARG A 70 -26.45 -15.38 -15.20
CA ARG A 70 -27.60 -16.25 -15.01
C ARG A 70 -28.06 -16.80 -16.35
N ILE A 71 -28.19 -18.11 -16.43
CA ILE A 71 -28.74 -18.81 -17.59
C ILE A 71 -30.13 -19.31 -17.21
N GLN A 72 -31.15 -18.99 -18.00
CA GLN A 72 -32.54 -19.30 -17.67
C GLN A 72 -33.36 -19.59 -18.92
N LEU A 73 -34.25 -20.59 -18.87
CA LEU A 73 -35.24 -20.82 -19.92
C LEU A 73 -36.21 -19.64 -20.04
N GLY A 74 -36.66 -19.36 -21.26
CA GLY A 74 -37.74 -18.41 -21.55
C GLY A 74 -39.13 -18.92 -21.16
N GLY A 75 -39.24 -20.18 -20.72
CA GLY A 75 -40.48 -20.84 -20.32
C GLY A 75 -40.28 -21.76 -19.11
N THR A 76 -41.25 -22.64 -18.85
CA THR A 76 -41.18 -23.61 -17.75
C THR A 76 -40.52 -24.91 -18.21
N GLY A 77 -39.66 -25.48 -17.37
CA GLY A 77 -38.95 -26.73 -17.68
C GLY A 77 -37.64 -26.84 -16.90
N ASN A 78 -36.89 -27.90 -17.19
CA ASN A 78 -35.55 -28.10 -16.65
C ASN A 78 -34.51 -27.50 -17.60
N LEU A 79 -33.59 -26.71 -17.07
CA LEU A 79 -32.45 -26.22 -17.83
C LEU A 79 -31.38 -27.33 -17.87
N ASN A 80 -31.20 -27.94 -19.04
CA ASN A 80 -30.21 -28.99 -19.25
C ASN A 80 -28.99 -28.40 -19.99
N LEU A 81 -27.83 -28.38 -19.34
CA LEU A 81 -26.56 -27.91 -19.88
C LEU A 81 -25.54 -29.06 -19.79
N ALA A 82 -24.67 -29.22 -20.79
CA ALA A 82 -23.53 -30.12 -20.67
C ALA A 82 -22.41 -29.45 -19.87
N GLU A 83 -22.07 -28.22 -20.25
CA GLU A 83 -20.95 -27.50 -19.68
C GLU A 83 -21.14 -25.99 -19.86
N VAL A 84 -20.66 -25.22 -18.89
CA VAL A 84 -20.51 -23.77 -19.00
C VAL A 84 -19.06 -23.45 -18.67
N GLU A 85 -18.32 -22.96 -19.66
CA GLU A 85 -16.96 -22.45 -19.44
C GLU A 85 -17.01 -20.94 -19.29
N ILE A 86 -16.51 -20.43 -18.17
CA ILE A 86 -16.27 -19.00 -17.96
C ILE A 86 -14.76 -18.80 -18.03
N ILE A 87 -14.29 -18.36 -19.20
CA ILE A 87 -12.87 -18.13 -19.49
C ILE A 87 -12.61 -16.62 -19.34
N GLY A 88 -12.38 -16.19 -18.12
CA GLY A 88 -11.67 -14.94 -17.89
C GLY A 88 -10.18 -15.11 -18.14
N ALA A 89 -9.47 -14.03 -18.45
CA ALA A 89 -8.14 -13.88 -17.84
C ALA A 89 -8.40 -14.10 -16.35
N SER A 90 -7.82 -15.17 -15.80
CA SER A 90 -8.18 -15.73 -14.50
C SER A 90 -8.68 -14.67 -13.54
N TYR A 91 -9.98 -14.73 -13.20
CA TYR A 91 -10.31 -14.40 -11.83
C TYR A 91 -9.74 -15.58 -11.06
N ILE A 92 -8.45 -15.50 -10.73
CA ILE A 92 -7.94 -16.19 -9.56
C ILE A 92 -8.92 -15.71 -8.50
N ALA A 93 -9.78 -16.58 -7.96
CA ALA A 93 -10.25 -16.35 -6.61
C ALA A 93 -8.95 -16.19 -5.84
N ASN A 94 -8.60 -14.94 -5.53
CA ASN A 94 -7.33 -14.52 -4.97
C ASN A 94 -6.80 -15.66 -4.10
N GLN A 95 -5.76 -16.36 -4.56
CA GLN A 95 -5.01 -17.27 -3.70
C GLN A 95 -4.12 -16.37 -2.85
N CYS A 96 -4.80 -15.52 -2.08
CA CYS A 96 -4.30 -14.42 -1.26
C CYS A 96 -4.94 -14.62 0.10
N ASP A 97 -4.66 -15.78 0.70
CA ASP A 97 -5.19 -16.22 2.00
C ASP A 97 -4.26 -15.79 3.15
N THR A 98 -3.29 -14.91 2.87
CA THR A 98 -2.36 -14.38 3.86
C THR A 98 -2.91 -13.09 4.47
N LEU A 99 -3.06 -13.11 5.79
CA LEU A 99 -3.40 -11.95 6.61
C LEU A 99 -2.33 -10.88 6.43
N ALA A 100 -2.70 -9.70 5.91
CA ALA A 100 -1.76 -8.61 5.72
C ALA A 100 -1.64 -7.79 7.01
N ASP A 101 -0.44 -7.75 7.60
CA ASP A 101 -0.08 -6.80 8.65
C ASP A 101 0.77 -5.69 8.04
N MET A 102 0.15 -4.54 7.75
CA MET A 102 0.84 -3.39 7.16
C MET A 102 1.06 -2.30 8.20
N PHE A 103 2.33 -1.96 8.44
CA PHE A 103 2.71 -0.94 9.42
C PHE A 103 3.42 0.24 8.73
N TYR A 104 2.86 1.43 8.82
CA TYR A 104 3.46 2.62 8.20
C TYR A 104 4.40 3.32 9.19
N ILE A 105 5.57 3.74 8.72
CA ILE A 105 6.39 4.75 9.40
C ILE A 105 6.28 6.00 8.52
N PHE A 106 5.52 6.99 8.97
CA PHE A 106 5.01 8.03 8.09
C PHE A 106 5.53 9.42 8.46
N ASP A 107 6.20 10.05 7.51
CA ASP A 107 6.71 11.40 7.66
C ASP A 107 5.57 12.42 7.69
N THR A 108 5.50 13.17 8.79
CA THR A 108 4.60 14.32 8.92
C THR A 108 5.39 15.59 9.22
N SER A 109 6.64 15.66 8.76
CA SER A 109 7.52 16.81 8.89
C SER A 109 7.02 18.01 8.06
N GLY A 110 7.58 19.19 8.29
CA GLY A 110 7.11 20.43 7.67
C GLY A 110 7.22 20.44 6.13
N SER A 111 8.20 19.74 5.55
CA SER A 111 8.39 19.62 4.10
C SER A 111 7.22 18.92 3.40
N MET A 112 6.52 18.04 4.12
CA MET A 112 5.31 17.37 3.64
C MET A 112 4.14 18.33 3.40
N SER A 113 4.20 19.58 3.88
CA SER A 113 3.20 20.61 3.59
C SER A 113 3.30 21.16 2.17
N TRP A 114 4.43 20.94 1.50
CA TRP A 114 4.68 21.44 0.15
C TRP A 114 3.96 20.58 -0.88
N ASP A 115 3.70 21.18 -2.04
CA ASP A 115 3.11 20.49 -3.18
C ASP A 115 4.08 19.48 -3.78
N PHE A 116 3.52 18.49 -4.49
CA PHE A 116 4.33 17.77 -5.44
C PHE A 116 4.90 18.75 -6.47
N PRO A 117 6.07 18.46 -7.04
CA PRO A 117 6.72 19.32 -8.01
C PRO A 117 5.82 19.59 -9.23
N GLY A 118 5.15 20.75 -9.23
CA GLY A 118 4.23 21.15 -10.29
C GLY A 118 2.83 20.52 -10.23
N GLU A 119 2.50 19.79 -9.17
CA GLU A 119 1.21 19.07 -9.05
C GLU A 119 0.54 19.30 -7.69
N PHE A 120 -0.78 19.53 -7.72
CA PHE A 120 -1.64 19.50 -6.53
C PHE A 120 -2.14 18.07 -6.30
N PRO A 121 -2.40 17.65 -5.04
CA PRO A 121 -2.36 18.44 -3.81
C PRO A 121 -0.99 18.42 -3.11
N SER A 122 -0.92 18.92 -1.87
CA SER A 122 0.28 18.80 -1.02
C SER A 122 0.69 17.35 -0.81
N LYS A 123 1.98 17.12 -0.55
CA LYS A 123 2.53 15.78 -0.28
C LYS A 123 1.77 15.08 0.84
N ILE A 124 1.48 15.79 1.94
CA ILE A 124 0.70 15.24 3.06
C ILE A 124 -0.75 14.94 2.69
N ALA A 125 -1.38 15.72 1.80
CA ALA A 125 -2.75 15.44 1.36
C ALA A 125 -2.81 14.19 0.48
N ALA A 126 -1.91 14.08 -0.50
CA ALA A 126 -1.80 12.89 -1.33
C ALA A 126 -1.43 11.64 -0.53
N ALA A 127 -0.55 11.79 0.47
CA ALA A 127 -0.18 10.75 1.41
C ALA A 127 -1.39 10.18 2.16
N LYS A 128 -2.25 11.05 2.70
CA LYS A 128 -3.49 10.64 3.37
C LYS A 128 -4.38 9.86 2.42
N ASP A 129 -4.63 10.41 1.23
CA ASP A 129 -5.48 9.77 0.22
C ASP A 129 -4.94 8.38 -0.14
N ALA A 130 -3.62 8.25 -0.34
CA ALA A 130 -2.97 7.00 -0.69
C ALA A 130 -3.06 5.95 0.44
N VAL A 131 -2.76 6.33 1.69
CA VAL A 131 -2.86 5.44 2.86
C VAL A 131 -4.30 5.00 3.08
N ILE A 132 -5.27 5.93 3.02
CA ILE A 132 -6.69 5.60 3.15
C ILE A 132 -7.15 4.65 2.03
N THR A 133 -6.69 4.89 0.79
CA THR A 133 -7.00 4.01 -0.35
C THR A 133 -6.50 2.58 -0.12
N VAL A 134 -5.25 2.44 0.32
CA VAL A 134 -4.65 1.12 0.58
C VAL A 134 -5.29 0.44 1.78
N ASN A 135 -5.55 1.18 2.85
CA ASN A 135 -6.27 0.68 4.03
C ASN A 135 -7.67 0.17 3.66
N ASN A 136 -8.40 0.87 2.80
CA ASN A 136 -9.70 0.42 2.31
C ASN A 136 -9.57 -0.86 1.46
N ALA A 137 -8.50 -1.00 0.68
CA ALA A 137 -8.22 -2.22 -0.07
C ALA A 137 -7.90 -3.41 0.87
N ILE A 138 -7.11 -3.19 1.93
CA ILE A 138 -6.83 -4.18 2.98
C ILE A 138 -8.12 -4.61 3.66
N ALA A 139 -8.97 -3.65 4.06
CA ALA A 139 -10.27 -3.94 4.67
C ALA A 139 -11.20 -4.74 3.75
N ALA A 140 -11.18 -4.43 2.44
CA ALA A 140 -11.99 -5.12 1.44
C ALA A 140 -11.48 -6.52 1.10
N ALA A 141 -10.17 -6.78 1.26
CA ALA A 141 -9.57 -8.10 1.02
C ALA A 141 -10.04 -9.14 2.05
N GLY A 142 -10.42 -8.72 3.26
CA GLY A 142 -10.86 -9.63 4.31
C GLY A 142 -9.70 -10.46 4.90
N GLY A 143 -10.05 -11.52 5.64
CA GLY A 143 -9.15 -12.14 6.63
C GLY A 143 -8.85 -11.12 7.74
N ASP A 144 -8.49 -11.47 8.96
CA ASP A 144 -8.26 -10.49 10.04
C ASP A 144 -7.02 -9.56 9.85
N SER A 145 -6.83 -8.97 8.66
CA SER A 145 -5.74 -8.07 8.26
C SER A 145 -5.72 -6.82 9.13
N ARG A 146 -4.52 -6.33 9.42
CA ARG A 146 -4.30 -5.25 10.38
C ARG A 146 -3.47 -4.15 9.76
N VAL A 147 -3.79 -2.93 10.17
CA VAL A 147 -2.98 -1.76 9.87
C VAL A 147 -2.54 -1.07 11.15
N GLY A 148 -1.38 -0.48 11.11
CA GLY A 148 -0.82 0.32 12.22
C GLY A 148 0.10 1.38 11.65
N PHE A 149 0.48 2.36 12.48
CA PHE A 149 1.45 3.36 12.06
C PHE A 149 2.22 3.95 13.23
N VAL A 150 3.35 4.55 12.89
CA VAL A 150 4.01 5.63 13.64
C VAL A 150 4.11 6.81 12.68
N THR A 151 3.53 7.96 13.03
CA THR A 151 3.89 9.22 12.37
C THR A 151 5.05 9.87 13.09
N PHE A 152 5.81 10.72 12.40
CA PHE A 152 6.92 11.41 13.04
C PHE A 152 7.04 12.86 12.63
N THR A 153 7.24 13.70 13.65
CA THR A 153 7.50 15.13 13.54
C THR A 153 8.21 15.63 14.80
N THR A 154 8.39 16.94 14.93
CA THR A 154 8.79 17.58 16.17
C THR A 154 7.89 18.76 16.51
N ASN A 155 7.63 18.93 17.80
CA ASN A 155 6.99 20.12 18.35
C ASN A 155 8.04 21.15 18.78
N GLY A 156 7.88 22.41 18.34
CA GLY A 156 8.76 23.51 18.69
C GLY A 156 8.94 24.49 17.54
N THR A 157 9.32 25.73 17.86
CA THR A 157 9.77 26.70 16.86
C THR A 157 11.29 26.65 16.80
N TYR A 158 11.88 26.80 15.60
CA TYR A 158 13.33 26.90 15.38
C TYR A 158 13.91 28.21 15.94
N THR A 159 13.55 28.59 17.16
CA THR A 159 13.85 29.88 17.77
C THR A 159 15.15 29.85 18.57
N ASP A 160 15.59 28.68 19.05
CA ASP A 160 16.89 28.50 19.69
C ASP A 160 17.48 27.11 19.39
N TYR A 161 18.61 27.07 18.67
CA TYR A 161 19.35 25.85 18.32
C TYR A 161 20.01 25.14 19.52
N ARG A 162 19.83 25.68 20.73
CA ARG A 162 20.25 25.05 21.99
C ARG A 162 19.20 24.10 22.56
N GLU A 163 17.96 24.21 22.12
CA GLU A 163 16.86 23.42 22.67
C GLU A 163 16.73 22.12 21.90
N ARG A 164 16.68 21.03 22.66
CA ARG A 164 16.27 19.73 22.13
C ARG A 164 14.81 19.86 21.72
N LEU A 165 14.54 19.63 20.44
CA LEU A 165 13.18 19.61 19.92
C LEU A 165 12.42 18.46 20.59
N ASN A 166 11.16 18.70 20.91
CA ASN A 166 10.32 17.63 21.42
C ASN A 166 9.94 16.74 20.24
N ILE A 167 10.47 15.51 20.22
CA ILE A 167 10.09 14.50 19.23
C ILE A 167 8.63 14.15 19.49
N ASP A 168 7.80 14.25 18.46
CA ASP A 168 6.38 13.95 18.53
C ASP A 168 6.08 12.78 17.59
N LEU A 169 5.67 11.67 18.19
CA LEU A 169 5.34 10.43 17.51
C LEU A 169 3.90 10.07 17.86
N ASP A 170 3.01 10.03 16.88
CA ASP A 170 1.68 9.45 17.06
C ASP A 170 1.71 8.00 16.61
N THR A 171 1.30 7.10 17.49
CA THR A 171 1.50 5.66 17.31
C THR A 171 0.20 4.90 17.51
N ILE A 172 -0.14 4.11 16.49
CA ILE A 172 -1.24 3.16 16.54
C ILE A 172 -0.68 1.77 16.25
N ALA A 173 -0.81 0.87 17.22
CA ALA A 173 -0.50 -0.54 17.07
C ALA A 173 -1.35 -1.20 15.97
N LEU A 174 -0.86 -2.33 15.43
CA LEU A 174 -1.60 -3.13 14.46
C LEU A 174 -3.02 -3.46 14.97
N THR A 175 -4.03 -3.07 14.21
CA THR A 175 -5.44 -3.25 14.55
C THR A 175 -6.29 -3.56 13.33
N GLU A 176 -7.37 -4.31 13.54
CA GLU A 176 -8.42 -4.60 12.55
C GLU A 176 -9.39 -3.41 12.41
N ASN A 177 -9.36 -2.43 13.33
CA ASN A 177 -10.18 -1.22 13.25
C ASN A 177 -9.61 -0.22 12.22
N ILE A 178 -9.58 -0.65 10.96
CA ILE A 178 -9.02 0.11 9.84
C ILE A 178 -9.79 1.42 9.63
N ALA A 179 -11.11 1.43 9.83
CA ALA A 179 -11.91 2.65 9.75
C ALA A 179 -11.51 3.68 10.82
N GLY A 180 -11.22 3.23 12.04
CA GLY A 180 -10.70 4.09 13.11
C GLY A 180 -9.31 4.64 12.80
N VAL A 181 -8.44 3.82 12.20
CA VAL A 181 -7.12 4.28 11.72
C VAL A 181 -7.27 5.36 10.63
N ASN A 182 -8.14 5.13 9.63
CA ASN A 182 -8.39 6.11 8.56
C ASN A 182 -8.89 7.45 9.10
N ALA A 183 -9.75 7.44 10.12
CA ALA A 183 -10.21 8.68 10.76
C ALA A 183 -9.07 9.47 11.42
N ILE A 184 -8.01 8.81 11.89
CA ILE A 184 -6.82 9.49 12.42
C ILE A 184 -5.95 10.01 11.27
N VAL A 185 -5.75 9.21 10.22
CA VAL A 185 -4.98 9.59 9.01
C VAL A 185 -5.52 10.89 8.39
N GLU A 186 -6.85 11.02 8.28
CA GLU A 186 -7.50 12.24 7.77
C GLU A 186 -7.05 13.52 8.49
N ASN A 187 -6.64 13.42 9.75
CA ASN A 187 -6.26 14.55 10.60
C ASN A 187 -4.76 14.84 10.65
N TRP A 188 -3.90 14.04 10.00
CA TRP A 188 -2.45 14.29 10.01
C TRP A 188 -2.09 15.69 9.50
N GLN A 189 -1.05 16.28 10.08
CA GLN A 189 -0.60 17.62 9.70
C GLN A 189 0.91 17.60 9.48
N ALA A 190 1.33 18.30 8.42
CA ALA A 190 2.75 18.48 8.13
C ALA A 190 3.31 19.66 8.92
N VAL A 191 4.25 19.38 9.83
CA VAL A 191 4.87 20.38 10.72
C VAL A 191 6.24 19.88 11.17
N GLY A 192 7.12 20.73 11.70
CA GLY A 192 8.32 20.27 12.43
C GLY A 192 9.44 19.65 11.58
N GLY A 193 10.37 18.97 12.25
CA GLY A 193 11.52 18.28 11.66
C GLY A 193 11.28 16.79 11.43
N THR A 194 12.34 16.08 11.08
CA THR A 194 12.29 14.71 10.51
C THR A 194 13.07 13.73 11.42
N PRO A 195 12.55 13.31 12.59
CA PRO A 195 13.23 12.38 13.50
C PRO A 195 13.09 10.91 13.08
N THR A 196 13.54 10.57 11.86
CA THR A 196 13.32 9.24 11.25
C THR A 196 13.84 8.08 12.13
N GLY A 197 15.03 8.22 12.74
CA GLY A 197 15.57 7.18 13.62
C GLY A 197 14.66 6.90 14.83
N ALA A 198 14.13 7.94 15.48
CA ALA A 198 13.21 7.78 16.59
C ALA A 198 11.90 7.09 16.16
N ALA A 199 11.40 7.41 14.97
CA ALA A 199 10.21 6.78 14.40
C ALA A 199 10.40 5.28 14.15
N ILE A 200 11.57 4.88 13.62
CA ILE A 200 11.92 3.47 13.41
C ILE A 200 12.06 2.73 14.75
N ASN A 201 12.66 3.37 15.77
CA ASN A 201 12.75 2.80 17.12
C ASN A 201 11.35 2.55 17.71
N GLU A 202 10.43 3.52 17.58
CA GLU A 202 9.07 3.38 18.08
C GLU A 202 8.26 2.33 17.32
N ALA A 203 8.42 2.26 16.00
CA ALA A 203 7.81 1.22 15.18
C ALA A 203 8.29 -0.17 15.64
N ARG A 204 9.60 -0.35 15.85
CA ARG A 204 10.18 -1.59 16.40
C ARG A 204 9.57 -1.94 17.75
N ARG A 205 9.52 -1.01 18.70
CA ARG A 205 8.93 -1.23 20.04
C ARG A 205 7.46 -1.63 19.96
N THR A 206 6.71 -0.97 19.08
CA THR A 206 5.28 -1.23 18.89
C THR A 206 5.05 -2.61 18.28
N MET A 207 5.77 -2.92 17.19
CA MET A 207 5.58 -4.16 16.45
C MET A 207 6.05 -5.38 17.23
N VAL A 208 7.18 -5.32 17.95
CA VAL A 208 7.64 -6.45 18.79
C VAL A 208 6.59 -6.86 19.83
N ASN A 209 5.76 -5.94 20.30
CA ASN A 209 4.71 -6.21 21.28
C ASN A 209 3.35 -6.60 20.66
N THR A 210 3.14 -6.39 19.36
CA THR A 210 1.81 -6.50 18.71
C THR A 210 1.80 -7.47 17.52
N TRP A 211 2.98 -7.84 17.05
CA TRP A 211 3.16 -8.77 15.94
C TRP A 211 2.74 -10.18 16.32
N ASP A 212 2.06 -10.83 15.37
CA ASP A 212 1.69 -12.24 15.45
C ASP A 212 2.72 -13.04 14.64
N PRO A 213 3.49 -13.95 15.27
CA PRO A 213 4.49 -14.76 14.57
C PRO A 213 3.96 -15.63 13.42
N LEU A 214 2.64 -15.82 13.33
CA LEU A 214 2.00 -16.55 12.23
C LEU A 214 1.72 -15.66 11.01
N ARG A 215 2.01 -14.36 11.09
CA ARG A 215 1.76 -13.38 10.03
C ARG A 215 3.07 -12.77 9.57
N THR A 216 3.20 -12.54 8.26
CA THR A 216 4.36 -11.84 7.71
C THR A 216 4.16 -10.33 7.89
N PRO A 217 4.96 -9.65 8.74
CA PRO A 217 4.80 -8.23 8.94
C PRO A 217 5.49 -7.46 7.80
N VAL A 218 4.82 -6.44 7.28
CA VAL A 218 5.46 -5.47 6.38
C VAL A 218 5.42 -4.08 6.95
N VAL A 219 6.59 -3.43 6.88
CA VAL A 219 6.76 -2.03 7.23
C VAL A 219 6.97 -1.21 5.97
N VAL A 220 6.34 -0.05 5.88
CA VAL A 220 6.61 0.93 4.82
C VAL A 220 7.01 2.26 5.42
N LEU A 221 8.27 2.65 5.23
CA LEU A 221 8.76 3.98 5.57
C LEU A 221 8.44 4.94 4.42
N VAL A 222 7.62 5.96 4.67
CA VAL A 222 7.21 6.94 3.66
C VAL A 222 7.71 8.31 4.09
N SER A 223 8.57 8.95 3.29
CA SER A 223 9.18 10.23 3.63
C SER A 223 9.57 11.06 2.41
N ASP A 224 9.59 12.39 2.56
CA ASP A 224 10.05 13.33 1.52
C ASP A 224 11.40 13.99 1.83
N GLY A 225 12.04 13.60 2.93
CA GLY A 225 13.13 14.36 3.54
C GLY A 225 14.19 13.49 4.20
N VAL A 226 15.37 14.08 4.39
CA VAL A 226 16.48 13.46 5.13
C VAL A 226 16.24 13.58 6.64
N PRO A 227 16.80 12.69 7.48
CA PRO A 227 16.60 12.78 8.92
C PRO A 227 17.30 14.03 9.47
N THR A 228 16.53 14.97 10.02
CA THR A 228 17.04 16.27 10.49
C THR A 228 17.06 16.39 12.00
N VAL A 229 16.55 15.39 12.72
CA VAL A 229 16.50 15.38 14.18
C VAL A 229 16.96 14.02 14.70
N ASP A 230 17.95 14.01 15.59
CA ASP A 230 18.45 12.76 16.20
C ASP A 230 17.55 12.29 17.34
N GLN A 231 17.85 11.12 17.91
CA GLN A 231 17.02 10.53 18.97
C GLN A 231 16.95 11.35 20.26
N ASP A 232 17.93 12.21 20.48
CA ASP A 232 17.93 13.10 21.64
C ASP A 232 17.28 14.46 21.31
N GLY A 233 16.66 14.61 20.13
CA GLY A 233 15.97 15.82 19.70
C GLY A 233 16.90 16.94 19.20
N LEU A 234 18.18 16.67 18.91
CA LEU A 234 19.06 17.70 18.33
C LEU A 234 18.78 17.86 16.85
N TYR A 235 18.72 19.12 16.41
CA TYR A 235 18.49 19.47 15.02
C TYR A 235 19.79 19.55 14.21
N TYR A 236 19.71 19.07 12.96
CA TYR A 236 20.72 19.11 11.93
C TYR A 236 20.14 19.73 10.67
N ALA A 237 20.88 20.66 10.06
CA ALA A 237 20.45 21.30 8.83
C ALA A 237 20.32 20.28 7.69
N ASP A 238 19.15 20.25 7.06
CA ASP A 238 18.84 19.43 5.88
C ASP A 238 19.92 19.52 4.79
N SER A 239 20.36 20.74 4.48
CA SER A 239 21.43 21.03 3.51
C SER A 239 22.78 20.38 3.85
N HIS A 240 23.01 20.00 5.10
CA HIS A 240 24.21 19.27 5.51
C HIS A 240 23.99 17.77 5.50
N VAL A 241 22.82 17.31 5.98
CA VAL A 241 22.46 15.89 6.03
C VAL A 241 22.34 15.32 4.61
N GLN A 242 21.77 16.05 3.66
CA GLN A 242 21.66 15.62 2.26
C GLN A 242 23.02 15.38 1.59
N ASN A 243 24.12 15.90 2.15
CA ASN A 243 25.47 15.71 1.62
C ASN A 243 26.25 14.58 2.33
N VAL A 244 25.61 13.87 3.26
CA VAL A 244 26.20 12.70 3.92
C VAL A 244 26.10 11.51 2.98
N VAL A 245 27.24 10.92 2.63
CA VAL A 245 27.30 9.73 1.77
C VAL A 245 27.21 8.46 2.63
N ILE A 246 26.28 7.58 2.30
CA ILE A 246 26.06 6.29 2.98
C ILE A 246 26.75 5.16 2.20
N TYR A 247 26.65 5.16 0.87
CA TYR A 247 27.20 4.11 0.01
C TYR A 247 28.69 4.28 -0.33
N GLY A 248 29.50 4.65 0.68
CA GLY A 248 30.96 4.65 0.61
C GLY A 248 31.58 3.52 1.43
N ALA A 249 32.60 2.84 0.91
CA ALA A 249 33.31 1.80 1.65
C ALA A 249 34.04 2.38 2.88
N PRO A 250 33.76 1.93 4.12
CA PRO A 250 32.79 0.93 4.58
C PRO A 250 31.36 1.44 4.86
N HIS A 251 30.34 0.68 4.44
CA HIS A 251 28.92 1.06 4.47
C HIS A 251 28.30 0.75 5.86
N THR A 252 28.79 1.41 6.91
CA THR A 252 28.38 1.15 8.31
C THR A 252 27.95 2.43 9.01
N ALA A 253 27.03 2.31 9.98
CA ALA A 253 26.58 3.46 10.77
C ALA A 253 27.74 4.18 11.47
N ASP A 254 28.68 3.42 12.06
CA ASP A 254 29.86 3.99 12.73
C ASP A 254 30.75 4.76 11.75
N TYR A 255 30.91 4.28 10.52
CA TYR A 255 31.66 5.01 9.50
C TYR A 255 30.93 6.30 9.11
N VAL A 256 29.64 6.22 8.81
CA VAL A 256 28.81 7.38 8.43
C VAL A 256 28.81 8.46 9.52
N GLU A 257 28.70 8.08 10.78
CA GLU A 257 28.81 8.99 11.92
C GLU A 257 30.16 9.73 11.93
N ASN A 258 31.25 8.98 11.69
CA ASN A 258 32.62 9.51 11.76
C ASN A 258 33.06 10.27 10.50
N THR A 259 32.50 9.99 9.32
CA THR A 259 32.95 10.60 8.05
C THR A 259 31.94 11.53 7.41
N GLY A 260 30.66 11.51 7.83
CA GLY A 260 29.61 12.45 7.42
C GLY A 260 29.81 13.86 8.00
N ASN A 261 31.02 14.40 7.88
CA ASN A 261 31.46 15.63 8.50
C ASN A 261 30.93 16.86 7.76
N TRP A 262 29.71 17.24 8.09
CA TRP A 262 29.20 18.58 7.84
C TRP A 262 28.78 19.14 9.18
N GLN A 263 29.55 20.13 9.67
CA GLN A 263 29.22 20.79 10.93
C GLN A 263 27.90 21.52 10.74
N SER A 264 26.91 21.20 11.58
CA SER A 264 25.73 22.05 11.78
C SER A 264 26.18 23.52 11.87
N GLY A 265 25.60 24.38 11.03
CA GLY A 265 26.17 25.64 10.53
C GLY A 265 26.46 26.76 11.55
N TRP A 266 26.50 26.47 12.85
CA TRP A 266 26.72 27.47 13.88
C TRP A 266 27.86 27.06 14.82
N ARG A 267 28.90 27.90 14.80
CA ARG A 267 30.27 27.83 15.40
C ARG A 267 30.45 27.25 16.81
N TYR A 268 29.40 26.87 17.53
CA TYR A 268 29.46 26.48 18.95
C TYR A 268 29.30 24.97 19.21
N TYR A 269 28.84 24.16 18.24
CA TYR A 269 28.80 22.68 18.34
C TYR A 269 29.70 22.02 17.29
N SER A 270 31.00 22.33 17.34
CA SER A 270 32.01 21.81 16.39
C SER A 270 32.21 20.28 16.43
N SER A 271 31.51 19.56 17.32
CA SER A 271 31.50 18.10 17.41
C SER A 271 30.32 17.42 16.69
N ASN A 272 29.19 18.10 16.48
CA ASN A 272 27.97 17.45 15.96
C ASN A 272 28.00 17.45 14.43
N ARG A 273 28.27 16.27 13.88
CA ARG A 273 28.41 16.00 12.45
C ARG A 273 27.04 15.58 11.89
N ALA A 274 26.68 16.03 10.70
CA ALA A 274 25.46 15.57 10.03
C ALA A 274 25.39 14.04 9.86
N GLY A 275 26.54 13.34 9.91
CA GLY A 275 26.60 11.88 9.95
C GLY A 275 25.91 11.24 11.16
N TYR A 276 25.80 11.92 12.31
CA TYR A 276 25.16 11.36 13.52
C TYR A 276 23.70 10.98 13.27
N VAL A 277 22.90 11.93 12.78
CA VAL A 277 21.46 11.73 12.58
C VAL A 277 21.15 10.68 11.51
N VAL A 278 22.03 10.55 10.50
CA VAL A 278 21.94 9.48 9.50
C VAL A 278 22.30 8.13 10.12
N ALA A 279 23.39 8.07 10.88
CA ALA A 279 23.84 6.86 11.56
C ALA A 279 22.80 6.33 12.56
N ASP A 280 22.09 7.22 13.26
CA ASP A 280 20.97 6.84 14.13
C ASP A 280 19.88 6.10 13.35
N THR A 281 19.47 6.64 12.20
CA THR A 281 18.50 5.99 11.32
C THR A 281 19.00 4.62 10.85
N MET A 282 20.30 4.53 10.50
CA MET A 282 20.93 3.27 10.07
C MET A 282 20.97 2.21 11.18
N ARG A 283 21.23 2.60 12.43
CA ARG A 283 21.25 1.68 13.59
C ARG A 283 19.84 1.19 13.89
N GLU A 284 18.86 2.08 13.87
CA GLU A 284 17.48 1.71 14.22
C GLU A 284 16.86 0.73 13.25
N ILE A 285 17.14 0.85 11.95
CA ILE A 285 16.66 -0.17 10.99
C ILE A 285 17.36 -1.52 11.19
N GLN A 286 18.65 -1.52 11.55
CA GLN A 286 19.37 -2.75 11.90
C GLN A 286 18.78 -3.40 13.16
N GLU A 287 18.45 -2.61 14.19
CA GLU A 287 17.80 -3.11 15.40
C GLU A 287 16.39 -3.63 15.12
N LEU A 288 15.62 -2.95 14.26
CA LEU A 288 14.29 -3.39 13.85
C LEU A 288 14.38 -4.74 13.15
N LYS A 289 15.25 -4.87 12.14
CA LYS A 289 15.44 -6.13 11.41
C LYS A 289 15.96 -7.25 12.31
N SER A 290 16.83 -6.93 13.27
CA SER A 290 17.32 -7.92 14.24
C SER A 290 16.24 -8.39 15.22
N SER A 291 15.30 -7.51 15.57
CA SER A 291 14.20 -7.81 16.49
C SER A 291 13.05 -8.56 15.81
N LEU A 292 12.86 -8.32 14.51
CA LEU A 292 11.83 -8.93 13.67
C LEU A 292 12.46 -9.46 12.38
N PRO A 293 13.16 -10.61 12.40
CA PRO A 293 13.93 -11.09 11.25
C PRO A 293 13.10 -11.28 9.97
N ASP A 294 11.84 -11.67 10.11
CA ASP A 294 10.93 -11.96 9.00
C ASP A 294 10.20 -10.71 8.47
N VAL A 295 10.40 -9.54 9.10
CA VAL A 295 9.80 -8.29 8.61
C VAL A 295 10.43 -7.88 7.29
N THR A 296 9.60 -7.51 6.33
CA THR A 296 10.08 -6.81 5.13
C THR A 296 9.87 -5.32 5.33
N VAL A 297 10.89 -4.51 5.09
CA VAL A 297 10.78 -3.05 5.20
C VAL A 297 10.99 -2.43 3.82
N HIS A 298 9.93 -1.82 3.28
CA HIS A 298 9.99 -1.02 2.07
C HIS A 298 10.17 0.46 2.43
N SER A 299 10.65 1.24 1.48
CA SER A 299 10.68 2.69 1.62
C SER A 299 10.17 3.40 0.37
N ILE A 300 9.45 4.50 0.58
CA ILE A 300 8.90 5.34 -0.48
C ILE A 300 9.42 6.76 -0.32
N ALA A 301 10.12 7.26 -1.35
CA ALA A 301 10.59 8.64 -1.41
C ALA A 301 9.56 9.54 -2.11
N ILE A 302 8.98 10.49 -1.39
CA ILE A 302 7.99 11.43 -1.94
C ILE A 302 8.68 12.65 -2.55
N GLY A 303 8.55 12.82 -3.87
CA GLY A 303 9.06 13.96 -4.61
C GLY A 303 10.60 14.06 -4.65
N GLY A 304 11.29 12.96 -4.34
CA GLY A 304 12.75 12.93 -4.15
C GLY A 304 13.59 13.35 -5.35
N ASN A 305 13.03 13.31 -6.57
CA ASN A 305 13.82 13.44 -7.80
C ASN A 305 13.85 14.83 -8.43
N THR A 306 13.20 15.84 -7.83
CA THR A 306 12.76 17.02 -8.58
C THR A 306 13.44 18.34 -8.24
N ASN A 307 14.17 18.44 -7.13
CA ASN A 307 14.82 19.71 -6.74
C ASN A 307 16.18 19.56 -6.03
N GLY A 308 16.86 18.41 -6.13
CA GLY A 308 18.23 18.25 -5.63
C GLY A 308 18.44 18.43 -4.11
N GLY A 309 17.36 18.39 -3.32
CA GLY A 309 17.38 18.59 -1.85
C GLY A 309 17.20 17.33 -1.02
N PHE A 310 16.90 16.18 -1.63
CA PHE A 310 16.67 14.93 -0.90
C PHE A 310 17.74 13.89 -1.25
N ASN A 311 18.55 13.51 -0.26
CA ASN A 311 19.42 12.35 -0.39
C ASN A 311 18.62 11.08 -0.09
N THR A 312 18.28 10.36 -1.15
CA THR A 312 17.49 9.13 -1.10
C THR A 312 18.26 7.95 -0.52
N GLU A 313 19.60 8.05 -0.39
CA GLU A 313 20.45 6.94 0.06
C GLU A 313 20.02 6.39 1.42
N VAL A 314 19.49 7.25 2.31
CA VAL A 314 19.05 6.80 3.65
C VAL A 314 17.80 5.93 3.57
N LEU A 315 16.84 6.26 2.70
CA LEU A 315 15.66 5.42 2.46
C LEU A 315 16.05 4.14 1.74
N GLN A 316 16.93 4.24 0.74
CA GLN A 316 17.47 3.07 0.07
C GLN A 316 18.15 2.12 1.06
N TYR A 317 18.98 2.65 1.97
CA TYR A 317 19.60 1.86 3.03
C TYR A 317 18.57 1.18 3.94
N VAL A 318 17.48 1.88 4.29
CA VAL A 318 16.40 1.31 5.09
C VAL A 318 15.76 0.11 4.37
N ALA A 319 15.48 0.24 3.07
CA ALA A 319 14.92 -0.86 2.28
C ALA A 319 15.91 -2.04 2.14
N ASP A 320 17.18 -1.75 1.82
CA ASP A 320 18.23 -2.75 1.65
C ASP A 320 18.44 -3.60 2.92
N ILE A 321 18.51 -2.97 4.10
CA ILE A 321 18.59 -3.69 5.39
C ILE A 321 17.28 -4.41 5.69
N GLY A 322 16.15 -3.79 5.34
CA GLY A 322 14.81 -4.33 5.48
C GLY A 322 14.52 -5.57 4.65
N GLY A 323 15.30 -5.82 3.60
CA GLY A 323 15.00 -6.84 2.58
C GLY A 323 13.79 -6.49 1.70
N GLY A 324 13.41 -5.21 1.65
CA GLY A 324 12.31 -4.70 0.81
C GLY A 324 12.80 -3.79 -0.31
N ASP A 325 11.85 -3.14 -0.97
CA ASP A 325 12.11 -2.25 -2.10
C ASP A 325 12.17 -0.78 -1.68
N TYR A 326 13.09 -0.05 -2.31
CA TYR A 326 13.06 1.41 -2.38
C TYR A 326 12.35 1.84 -3.66
N VAL A 327 11.31 2.67 -3.53
CA VAL A 327 10.54 3.18 -4.67
C VAL A 327 10.35 4.70 -4.60
N PRO A 328 10.67 5.45 -5.67
CA PRO A 328 10.31 6.87 -5.73
C PRO A 328 8.83 7.05 -6.09
N ALA A 329 8.23 8.11 -5.57
CA ALA A 329 6.92 8.60 -5.93
C ALA A 329 7.00 10.10 -6.23
N ASP A 330 6.99 10.47 -7.51
CA ASP A 330 7.14 11.85 -7.97
C ASP A 330 5.80 12.57 -8.17
N ASN A 331 4.68 11.86 -8.00
CA ASN A 331 3.32 12.41 -8.01
C ASN A 331 2.34 11.60 -7.13
N PRO A 332 1.15 12.16 -6.83
CA PRO A 332 0.14 11.48 -6.01
C PRO A 332 -0.33 10.11 -6.51
N THR A 333 -0.41 9.95 -7.84
CA THR A 333 -0.85 8.67 -8.44
C THR A 333 0.21 7.60 -8.20
N GLN A 334 1.49 7.93 -8.47
CA GLN A 334 2.61 7.03 -8.19
C GLN A 334 2.69 6.65 -6.72
N LEU A 335 2.47 7.58 -5.78
CA LEU A 335 2.48 7.25 -4.36
C LEU A 335 1.42 6.19 -4.01
N THR A 336 0.20 6.37 -4.52
CA THR A 336 -0.89 5.39 -4.34
C THR A 336 -0.55 4.05 -4.99
N ASP A 337 -0.07 4.06 -6.24
CA ASP A 337 0.26 2.86 -6.99
C ASP A 337 1.37 2.05 -6.31
N GLN A 338 2.40 2.72 -5.78
CA GLN A 338 3.51 2.05 -5.08
C GLN A 338 3.06 1.42 -3.76
N LEU A 339 2.25 2.12 -2.95
CA LEU A 339 1.69 1.54 -1.72
C LEU A 339 0.77 0.35 -2.04
N MET A 340 -0.05 0.45 -3.08
CA MET A 340 -0.89 -0.66 -3.54
C MET A 340 -0.07 -1.84 -4.06
N ALA A 341 1.03 -1.59 -4.76
CA ALA A 341 1.93 -2.65 -5.23
C ALA A 341 2.56 -3.43 -4.07
N ILE A 342 2.98 -2.73 -3.01
CA ILE A 342 3.48 -3.36 -1.77
C ILE A 342 2.36 -4.18 -1.11
N PHE A 343 1.15 -3.63 -0.96
CA PHE A 343 0.04 -4.41 -0.41
C PHE A 343 -0.27 -5.68 -1.24
N ASN A 344 -0.25 -5.56 -2.57
CA ASN A 344 -0.53 -6.68 -3.46
C ASN A 344 0.55 -7.77 -3.40
N SER A 345 1.82 -7.41 -3.18
CA SER A 345 2.90 -8.41 -3.04
C SER A 345 2.80 -9.24 -1.76
N ILE A 346 2.23 -8.66 -0.70
CA ILE A 346 2.04 -9.32 0.60
C ILE A 346 0.77 -10.16 0.61
N SER A 347 -0.32 -9.60 0.09
CA SER A 347 -1.60 -10.30 0.05
C SER A 347 -1.54 -11.48 -0.90
N CYS A 348 -0.80 -11.39 -2.00
CA CYS A 348 -0.76 -12.41 -3.03
C CYS A 348 0.67 -12.89 -3.27
N ASN A 349 1.23 -13.63 -2.31
CA ASN A 349 2.49 -14.35 -2.54
C ASN A 349 2.19 -15.64 -3.33
N PRO A 350 2.61 -15.78 -4.60
CA PRO A 350 2.39 -17.01 -5.37
C PRO A 350 3.26 -18.20 -4.88
N ASP A 351 4.22 -17.95 -3.97
CA ASP A 351 5.17 -18.94 -3.47
C ASP A 351 4.86 -19.47 -2.05
N SER A 352 3.69 -19.15 -1.46
CA SER A 352 3.24 -19.69 -0.15
C SER A 352 2.34 -20.92 -0.27
#